data_AF-F4B6D3-F1
#
_entry.id   AF-F4B6D3-F1
#
_cell.length_a   1.000
_cell.length_b   1.000
_cell.length_c   1.000
_cell.angle_alpha   90.00
_cell.angle_beta   90.00
_cell.angle_gamma   90.00
#
_symmetry.space_group_name_H-M   'P 1'
#
loop_
_entity.id
_entity.type
_entity.pdbx_description
1 polymer ?
#
loop_
_entity_poly.entity_id
_entity_poly.type
_entity_poly.pdbx_seq_one_letter_code
_entity_poly.pdbx_strand_id
1 'polypeptide(L)'
;MAIRKYAPVTCFKGDKPYVKLTSVNGDTLDIDLRVDTGFEGTILLDSSTYSKFCVGELPESLWPRFKTLNGYLVMRASKAMLNVFGR
;
A
#
# COMPACT_ATOMS: atom_id res chain seq x y z
N MET A 1 -7.21 -5.52 -22.09
CA MET A 1 -6.62 -6.55 -21.22
C MET A 1 -5.12 -6.27 -21.09
N ALA A 2 -4.69 -5.68 -19.97
CA ALA A 2 -3.27 -5.42 -19.73
C ALA A 2 -2.60 -6.74 -19.31
N ILE A 3 -1.58 -7.16 -20.06
CA ILE A 3 -0.75 -8.32 -19.77
C ILE A 3 0.04 -8.00 -18.50
N ARG A 4 -0.45 -8.41 -17.32
CA ARG A 4 0.31 -8.32 -16.07
C ARG A 4 1.48 -9.30 -16.17
N LYS A 5 2.69 -8.81 -16.44
CA LYS A 5 3.94 -9.58 -16.29
C LYS A 5 4.27 -9.68 -14.81
N TYR A 6 3.74 -10.69 -14.14
CA TYR A 6 4.24 -11.08 -12.82
C TYR A 6 5.62 -11.71 -13.03
N ALA A 7 6.68 -10.92 -12.86
CA ALA A 7 8.02 -11.46 -12.73
C ALA A 7 8.23 -11.81 -11.25
N PRO A 8 8.52 -13.07 -10.88
CA PRO A 8 9.04 -13.33 -9.56
C PRO A 8 10.33 -12.52 -9.44
N VAL A 9 10.42 -11.66 -8.43
CA VAL A 9 11.72 -11.08 -8.05
C VAL A 9 12.59 -12.29 -7.77
N THR A 10 13.62 -12.51 -8.57
CA THR A 10 14.53 -13.64 -8.44
C THR A 10 15.04 -13.65 -7.01
N CYS A 11 14.47 -14.54 -6.20
CA CYS A 11 14.80 -14.90 -4.84
C CYS A 11 15.55 -13.79 -4.10
N PHE A 12 14.81 -12.87 -3.46
CA PHE A 12 15.42 -11.82 -2.63
C PHE A 12 16.47 -12.45 -1.68
N LYS A 13 17.75 -12.07 -1.83
CA LYS A 13 18.89 -12.65 -1.10
C LYS A 13 19.28 -11.83 0.15
N GLY A 14 18.35 -11.09 0.74
CA GLY A 14 18.55 -10.30 1.97
C GLY A 14 17.49 -10.58 3.05
N ASP A 15 17.50 -9.80 4.13
CA ASP A 15 16.60 -10.00 5.29
C ASP A 15 15.14 -9.52 5.08
N LYS A 16 14.93 -8.43 4.32
CA LYS A 16 13.59 -7.93 3.92
C LYS A 16 13.63 -7.03 2.66
N PRO A 17 12.64 -7.09 1.76
CA PRO A 17 12.54 -6.17 0.62
C PRO A 17 12.31 -4.72 1.10
N TYR A 18 12.84 -3.76 0.35
CA TYR A 18 12.64 -2.34 0.62
C TYR A 18 11.42 -1.81 -0.13
N VAL A 19 10.58 -1.03 0.55
CA VAL A 19 9.29 -0.60 0.03
C VAL A 19 9.20 0.92 0.01
N LYS A 20 8.94 1.48 -1.17
CA LYS A 20 8.67 2.91 -1.35
C LYS A 20 7.23 3.10 -1.80
N LEU A 21 6.48 3.88 -1.04
CA LEU A 21 5.16 4.34 -1.43
C LEU A 21 5.30 5.62 -2.26
N THR A 22 4.57 5.70 -3.35
CA THR A 22 4.46 6.90 -4.18
C THR A 22 2.99 7.33 -4.23
N SER A 23 2.72 8.55 -3.79
CA SER A 23 1.41 9.20 -3.86
C SER A 23 1.06 9.55 -5.31
N VAL A 24 -0.22 9.83 -5.58
CA VAL A 24 -0.70 10.23 -6.92
C VAL A 24 -0.01 11.51 -7.41
N ASN A 25 0.39 12.39 -6.49
CA ASN A 25 1.12 13.63 -6.81
C ASN A 25 2.63 13.43 -7.05
N GLY A 26 3.14 12.21 -6.91
CA GLY A 26 4.57 11.91 -7.05
C GLY A 26 5.38 12.03 -5.74
N ASP A 27 4.77 12.46 -4.64
CA ASP A 27 5.42 12.42 -3.32
C ASP A 27 5.79 10.99 -2.95
N THR A 28 7.00 10.80 -2.43
CA THR A 28 7.48 9.47 -2.05
C THR A 28 7.72 9.36 -0.55
N LEU A 29 7.42 8.19 -0.01
CA LEU A 29 7.69 7.84 1.37
C LEU A 29 8.29 6.45 1.43
N ASP A 30 9.43 6.36 2.09
CA ASP A 30 10.08 5.11 2.39
C ASP A 30 9.47 4.50 3.65
N ILE A 31 8.97 3.28 3.54
CA ILE A 31 8.36 2.56 4.66
C ILE A 31 9.09 1.25 4.90
N ASP A 32 9.35 0.96 6.16
CA ASP A 32 9.92 -0.31 6.57
C ASP A 32 8.81 -1.34 6.79
N LEU A 33 8.38 -1.99 5.72
CA LEU A 33 7.32 -2.99 5.76
C LEU A 33 7.78 -4.28 5.08
N ARG A 34 7.52 -5.42 5.72
CA ARG A 34 7.68 -6.73 5.08
C ARG A 34 6.47 -6.98 4.18
N VAL A 35 6.68 -6.90 2.87
CA VAL A 35 5.68 -7.25 1.86
C VAL A 35 6.12 -8.50 1.11
N ASP A 36 5.17 -9.38 0.82
CA ASP A 36 5.40 -10.48 -0.11
C ASP A 36 5.47 -9.93 -1.54
N THR A 37 6.35 -10.49 -2.37
CA THR A 37 6.52 -10.09 -3.76
C THR A 37 5.26 -10.48 -4.54
N GLY A 38 4.39 -9.50 -4.82
CA GLY A 38 3.06 -9.72 -5.39
C GLY A 38 1.91 -9.15 -4.57
N PHE A 39 2.19 -8.39 -3.50
CA PHE A 39 1.17 -7.75 -2.68
C PHE A 39 0.22 -6.86 -3.49
N GLU A 40 -1.06 -7.28 -3.58
CA GLU A 40 -2.20 -6.48 -4.01
C GLU A 40 -3.14 -6.38 -2.80
N GLY A 41 -3.18 -5.24 -2.13
CA GLY A 41 -3.91 -5.09 -0.86
C GLY A 41 -3.83 -3.70 -0.24
N THR A 42 -4.16 -3.62 1.04
CA THR A 42 -4.18 -2.37 1.82
C THR A 42 -3.11 -2.40 2.91
N ILE A 43 -2.37 -1.30 3.05
CA ILE A 43 -1.40 -1.10 4.13
C ILE A 43 -2.02 -0.14 5.14
N LEU A 44 -2.02 -0.54 6.41
CA LEU A 44 -2.45 0.34 7.49
C LEU A 44 -1.38 1.40 7.74
N LEU A 45 -1.76 2.67 7.71
CA LEU A 45 -0.86 3.80 7.96
C LEU A 45 -1.35 4.59 9.16
N ASP A 46 -0.43 5.20 9.90
CA ASP A 46 -0.78 6.19 10.90
C ASP A 46 -1.35 7.47 10.23
N SER A 47 -2.04 8.30 11.01
CA SER A 47 -2.71 9.49 10.48
C SER A 47 -1.76 10.53 9.87
N SER A 48 -0.54 10.66 10.42
CA SER A 48 0.47 11.63 9.94
C SER A 48 1.11 11.19 8.63
N THR A 49 1.22 9.89 8.42
CA THR A 49 1.68 9.29 7.18
C THR A 49 0.57 9.35 6.13
N TYR A 50 -0.66 9.00 6.51
CA TYR A 50 -1.83 9.01 5.63
C TYR A 50 -2.12 10.41 5.05
N SER A 51 -1.90 11.49 5.80
CA SER A 51 -2.16 12.85 5.33
C SER A 51 -1.40 13.21 4.04
N LYS A 52 -0.24 12.59 3.80
CA LYS A 52 0.55 12.77 2.57
C LYS A 52 -0.07 12.08 1.35
N PHE A 53 -0.94 11.10 1.59
CA PHE A 53 -1.64 10.33 0.57
C PHE A 53 -3.10 10.77 0.38
N CYS A 54 -3.61 11.70 1.19
CA CYS A 54 -4.99 12.19 1.10
C CYS A 54 -5.39 12.68 -0.31
N VAL A 55 -4.43 13.12 -1.13
CA VAL A 55 -4.71 13.58 -2.50
C VAL A 55 -5.27 12.47 -3.39
N GLY A 56 -4.90 11.22 -3.14
CA GLY A 56 -5.42 10.04 -3.82
C GLY A 56 -6.59 9.37 -3.10
N GLU A 57 -7.25 10.04 -2.16
CA GLU A 57 -8.33 9.47 -1.36
C GLU A 57 -9.49 8.98 -2.23
N LEU A 58 -9.92 7.75 -1.95
CA LEU A 58 -11.04 7.14 -2.62
C LEU A 58 -12.36 7.76 -2.11
N PRO A 59 -13.42 7.78 -2.94
CA PRO A 59 -14.76 8.10 -2.48
C PRO A 59 -15.17 7.22 -1.28
N GLU A 60 -15.95 7.77 -0.36
CA GLU A 60 -16.40 7.08 0.86
C GLU A 60 -17.11 5.74 0.58
N SER A 61 -17.80 5.63 -0.56
CA SER A 61 -18.45 4.39 -1.00
C SER A 61 -17.47 3.22 -1.24
N LEU A 62 -16.18 3.52 -1.43
CA LEU A 62 -15.11 2.55 -1.64
C LEU A 62 -14.23 2.35 -0.39
N TRP A 63 -14.55 3.00 0.72
CA TRP A 63 -13.78 2.81 1.96
C TRP A 63 -14.01 1.43 2.55
N PRO A 64 -12.95 0.71 2.94
CA PRO A 64 -13.07 -0.59 3.57
C PRO A 64 -13.81 -0.49 4.91
N ARG A 65 -14.74 -1.43 5.11
CA ARG A 65 -15.55 -1.55 6.33
C ARG A 65 -15.19 -2.86 7.02
N PHE A 66 -14.65 -2.77 8.22
CA PHE A 66 -14.23 -3.93 9.01
C PHE A 66 -15.25 -4.20 10.11
N LYS A 67 -15.68 -5.47 10.22
CA LYS A 67 -16.54 -5.90 11.32
C LYS A 67 -15.68 -6.15 12.55
N THR A 68 -15.99 -5.48 13.64
CA THR A 68 -15.31 -5.62 14.94
C THR A 68 -16.30 -6.14 15.98
N LEU A 69 -15.81 -6.43 17.19
CA LEU A 69 -16.65 -6.83 18.32
C LEU A 69 -17.71 -5.78 18.68
N ASN A 70 -17.40 -4.49 18.48
CA ASN A 70 -18.26 -3.37 18.87
C ASN A 70 -19.00 -2.71 17.69
N GLY A 71 -19.10 -3.40 16.54
CA GLY A 71 -19.75 -2.88 15.34
C GLY A 71 -18.79 -2.70 14.16
N TYR A 72 -19.11 -1.78 13.25
CA TYR A 72 -18.33 -1.59 12.03
C TYR A 72 -17.36 -0.42 12.16
N LEU A 73 -16.09 -0.67 11.83
CA LEU A 73 -15.07 0.35 11.69
C LEU A 73 -14.90 0.67 10.20
N VAL A 74 -15.18 1.91 9.83
CA VAL A 74 -14.92 2.42 8.46
C VAL A 74 -13.55 3.09 8.47
N MET A 75 -12.66 2.67 7.57
CA MET A 75 -11.33 3.23 7.46
C MET A 75 -11.19 4.00 6.15
N ARG A 76 -10.66 5.22 6.22
CA ARG A 76 -10.33 6.02 5.04
C ARG A 76 -9.28 5.27 4.21
N ALA A 77 -9.44 5.30 2.90
CA ALA A 77 -8.53 4.63 1.98
C ALA A 77 -8.10 5.57 0.86
N SER A 78 -6.82 5.50 0.52
CA SER A 78 -6.23 6.25 -0.58
C SER A 78 -5.50 5.31 -1.53
N LYS A 79 -5.43 5.71 -2.80
CA LYS A 79 -4.66 5.01 -3.82
C LYS A 79 -3.20 5.50 -3.80
N ALA A 80 -2.27 4.54 -3.75
CA ALA A 80 -0.84 4.78 -3.86
C ALA A 80 -0.19 3.71 -4.74
N MET A 81 1.00 4.00 -5.26
CA MET A 81 1.84 3.02 -5.96
C MET A 81 2.89 2.47 -5.00
N LEU A 82 3.03 1.15 -4.99
CA LEU A 82 4.02 0.44 -4.19
C LEU A 82 5.19 0.04 -5.08
N ASN A 83 6.37 0.58 -4.83
CA ASN A 83 7.59 0.16 -5.51
C ASN A 83 8.40 -0.73 -4.56
N VAL A 84 8.57 -1.99 -4.96
CA VAL A 84 9.33 -2.99 -4.20
C VAL A 84 10.72 -3.11 -4.83
N PHE A 85 11.76 -2.90 -4.02
CA PHE A 85 13.14 -3.01 -4.45
C PHE A 85 13.79 -4.23 -3.80
N GLY A 86 14.33 -5.12 -4.65
CA GLY A 86 15.26 -6.17 -4.23
C GLY A 86 16.69 -5.62 -4.25
N ARG A 87 17.45 -5.86 -3.19
CA ARG A 87 18.89 -5.59 -3.14
C ARG A 87 19.65 -6.90 -3.29
#